data_AF-A0AAU1EZM9-F1
#
_entry.id   AF-A0AAU1EZM9-F1
#
_cell.length_a   1.000
_cell.length_b   1.000
_cell.length_c   1.000
_cell.angle_alpha   90.00
_cell.angle_beta   90.00
_cell.angle_gamma   90.00
#
_symmetry.space_group_name_H-M   'P 1'
#
loop_
_entity.id
_entity.type
_entity.pdbx_description
1 polymer ?
#
loop_
_entity_poly.entity_id
_entity_poly.type
_entity_poly.pdbx_seq_one_letter_code
_entity_poly.pdbx_strand_id
1 'polypeptide(L)'
;MARTIAEERAEQERQLTVQLDAAPQWRRGRLRDVVSGRYLAREVIDLLIEALMARDLTVENILIDKASARRFVDIMPSADVHVELTYAAHRNRDKSWESNDIFDIDALSISVPYCDVVVTERHACHVLRTARVPAKVGTEVFATLGELVTWLGRQ
;
A
#
# COMPACT_ATOMS: atom_id res chain seq x y z
N MET A 1 -1.33 6.21 -22.08
CA MET A 1 -0.54 6.84 -21.00
C MET A 1 -0.75 6.13 -19.66
N ALA A 2 -1.94 6.16 -19.05
CA ALA A 2 -2.19 5.51 -17.74
C ALA A 2 -1.87 3.99 -17.71
N ARG A 3 -2.30 3.23 -18.72
CA ARG A 3 -1.99 1.79 -18.82
C ARG A 3 -0.49 1.50 -18.97
N THR A 4 0.24 2.36 -19.66
CA THR A 4 1.70 2.22 -19.83
C THR A 4 2.41 2.41 -18.51
N ILE A 5 2.01 3.42 -17.74
CA ILE A 5 2.55 3.70 -16.40
C ILE A 5 2.26 2.53 -15.45
N ALA A 6 1.04 1.97 -15.49
CA ALA A 6 0.71 0.81 -14.67
C ALA A 6 1.53 -0.43 -15.03
N GLU A 7 1.82 -0.66 -16.32
CA GLU A 7 2.65 -1.78 -16.75
C GLU A 7 4.11 -1.60 -16.33
N GLU A 8 4.64 -0.38 -16.41
CA GLU A 8 5.97 -0.05 -15.90
C GLU A 8 6.05 -0.28 -14.38
N ARG A 9 5.03 0.11 -13.62
CA ARG A 9 4.95 -0.16 -12.18
C ARG A 9 4.83 -1.66 -11.88
N ALA A 10 4.01 -2.40 -12.64
CA ALA A 10 3.91 -3.85 -12.50
C ALA A 10 5.25 -4.55 -12.81
N GLU A 11 5.97 -4.12 -13.85
CA GLU A 11 7.29 -4.63 -14.18
C GLU A 11 8.30 -4.40 -13.07
N GLN A 12 8.26 -3.20 -12.48
CA GLN A 12 9.09 -2.90 -11.33
C GLN A 12 8.79 -3.85 -10.16
N GLU A 13 7.53 -4.14 -9.86
CA GLU A 13 7.18 -5.10 -8.80
C GLU A 13 7.62 -6.52 -9.13
N ARG A 14 7.57 -6.95 -10.39
CA ARG A 14 8.19 -8.20 -10.84
C ARG A 14 9.70 -8.22 -10.57
N GLN A 15 10.41 -7.13 -10.86
CA GLN A 15 11.83 -7.00 -10.54
C GLN A 15 12.11 -7.08 -9.04
N LEU A 16 11.22 -6.53 -8.20
CA LEU A 16 11.34 -6.67 -6.75
C LEU A 16 11.17 -8.13 -6.31
N THR A 17 10.21 -8.85 -6.89
CA THR A 17 10.03 -10.29 -6.62
C THR A 17 11.33 -11.06 -6.88
N VAL A 18 12.00 -10.81 -8.02
CA VAL A 18 13.29 -11.43 -8.34
C VAL A 18 14.36 -11.11 -7.29
N GLN A 19 14.46 -9.85 -6.86
CA GLN A 19 15.41 -9.43 -5.82
C GLN A 19 15.10 -10.09 -4.46
N LEU A 20 13.82 -10.18 -4.09
CA LEU A 20 13.37 -10.81 -2.85
C LEU A 20 13.61 -12.32 -2.84
N ASP A 21 13.53 -12.98 -3.99
CA ASP A 21 13.83 -14.41 -4.15
C ASP A 21 15.33 -14.70 -4.09
N ALA A 22 16.16 -13.80 -4.65
CA ALA A 22 17.61 -13.85 -4.53
C ALA A 22 18.12 -13.55 -3.11
N ALA A 23 17.34 -12.82 -2.30
CA ALA A 23 17.69 -12.43 -0.93
C ALA A 23 16.62 -12.87 0.10
N PRO A 24 16.55 -14.17 0.46
CA PRO A 24 15.53 -14.70 1.36
C PRO A 24 15.46 -14.02 2.74
N GLN A 25 16.57 -13.42 3.19
CA GLN A 25 16.65 -12.64 4.42
C GLN A 25 15.75 -11.40 4.43
N TRP A 26 15.40 -10.85 3.26
CA TRP A 26 14.49 -9.71 3.16
C TRP A 26 13.03 -10.14 3.23
N ARG A 27 12.69 -11.33 2.74
CA ARG A 27 11.35 -11.93 2.89
C ARG A 27 11.05 -12.31 4.35
N ARG A 28 12.07 -12.76 5.10
CA ARG A 28 11.92 -13.18 6.50
C ARG A 28 11.90 -11.96 7.44
N GLY A 29 10.73 -11.59 7.91
CA GLY A 29 10.55 -10.57 8.96
C GLY A 29 10.72 -9.11 8.51
N ARG A 30 11.36 -8.85 7.37
CA ARG A 30 11.65 -7.48 6.88
C ARG A 30 10.86 -7.07 5.64
N LEU A 31 10.00 -7.94 5.12
CA LEU A 31 9.31 -7.70 3.85
C LEU A 31 8.48 -6.41 3.87
N ARG A 32 7.77 -6.14 4.97
CA ARG A 32 6.99 -4.90 5.11
C ARG A 32 7.89 -3.66 5.10
N ASP A 33 9.08 -3.72 5.71
CA ASP A 33 10.02 -2.59 5.69
C ASP A 33 10.57 -2.34 4.28
N VAL A 34 10.80 -3.40 3.50
CA VAL A 34 11.24 -3.29 2.10
C VAL A 34 10.15 -2.64 1.25
N VAL A 35 8.91 -3.11 1.38
CA VAL A 35 7.76 -2.55 0.65
C VAL A 35 7.51 -1.09 1.05
N SER A 36 7.52 -0.79 2.36
CA SER A 36 7.34 0.58 2.88
C SER A 36 8.45 1.53 2.43
N GLY A 37 9.71 1.10 2.50
CA GLY A 37 10.85 1.90 2.03
C GLY A 37 10.79 2.16 0.52
N ARG A 38 10.30 1.19 -0.26
CA ARG A 38 10.13 1.34 -1.71
C ARG A 38 8.98 2.29 -2.06
N TYR A 39 7.86 2.22 -1.33
CA TYR A 39 6.77 3.19 -1.45
C TYR A 39 7.27 4.61 -1.17
N LEU A 40 7.97 4.80 -0.04
CA LEU A 40 8.56 6.09 0.32
C LEU A 40 9.48 6.63 -0.78
N ALA A 41 10.41 5.81 -1.27
CA ALA A 41 11.39 6.20 -2.28
C ALA A 41 10.79 6.51 -3.66
N ARG A 42 9.55 6.10 -3.94
CA ARG A 42 8.93 6.27 -5.27
C ARG A 42 7.81 7.28 -5.27
N GLU A 43 6.91 7.15 -4.31
CA GLU A 43 5.64 7.88 -4.33
C GLU A 43 5.73 9.16 -3.50
N VAL A 44 6.67 9.22 -2.56
CA VAL A 44 6.65 10.27 -1.52
C VAL A 44 7.91 11.11 -1.48
N ILE A 45 9.08 10.55 -1.79
CA ILE A 45 10.36 11.22 -1.54
C ILE A 45 10.50 12.54 -2.30
N ASP A 46 10.07 12.60 -3.57
CA ASP A 46 10.19 13.82 -4.39
C ASP A 46 9.28 14.93 -3.87
N LEU A 47 8.01 14.60 -3.57
CA LEU A 47 7.05 15.52 -2.97
C LEU A 47 7.50 15.99 -1.58
N LEU A 48 8.10 15.07 -0.80
CA LEU A 48 8.64 15.39 0.52
C LEU A 48 9.82 16.35 0.39
N ILE A 49 10.76 16.10 -0.53
CA ILE A 49 11.90 16.99 -0.78
C ILE A 49 11.40 18.39 -1.17
N GLU A 50 10.45 18.48 -2.10
CA GLU A 50 9.87 19.76 -2.53
C GLU A 50 9.23 20.51 -1.34
N ALA A 51 8.43 19.80 -0.54
CA ALA A 51 7.77 20.38 0.64
C ALA A 51 8.75 20.82 1.74
N LEU A 52 9.87 20.11 1.91
CA LEU A 52 10.91 20.45 2.89
C LEU A 52 11.77 21.61 2.43
N MET A 53 12.15 21.64 1.15
CA MET A 53 12.90 22.75 0.56
C MET A 53 12.15 24.08 0.69
N ALA A 54 10.82 24.07 0.55
CA ALA A 54 9.98 25.25 0.77
C ALA A 54 10.02 25.78 2.23
N ARG A 55 10.65 25.07 3.16
CA ARG A 55 10.76 25.38 4.60
C ARG A 55 12.21 25.41 5.09
N ASP A 56 13.19 25.43 4.18
CA ASP A 56 14.63 25.34 4.51
C ASP A 56 14.99 24.11 5.35
N LEU A 57 14.27 23.01 5.14
CA LEU A 57 14.52 21.71 5.77
C LEU A 57 15.05 20.70 4.76
N THR A 58 15.72 19.66 5.26
CA THR A 58 16.19 18.52 4.48
C THR A 58 15.56 17.21 4.96
N VAL A 59 15.68 16.16 4.13
CA VAL A 59 15.14 14.84 4.43
C VAL A 59 15.71 14.28 5.73
N GLU A 60 16.98 14.54 6.03
CA GLU A 60 17.68 14.10 7.24
C GLU A 60 17.07 14.71 8.52
N ASN A 61 16.37 15.83 8.41
CA ASN A 61 15.67 16.41 9.56
C ASN A 61 14.44 15.59 9.99
N ILE A 62 13.85 14.82 9.07
CA ILE A 62 12.62 14.04 9.30
C ILE A 62 12.90 12.53 9.32
N LEU A 63 13.69 12.05 8.36
CA LEU A 63 14.02 10.64 8.16
C LEU A 63 15.37 10.27 8.80
N ILE A 64 15.46 10.53 10.11
CA ILE A 64 16.67 10.34 10.93
C ILE A 64 17.19 8.90 10.90
N ASP A 65 16.29 7.93 10.98
CA ASP A 65 16.60 6.51 10.96
C ASP A 65 15.52 5.69 10.23
N LYS A 66 15.72 4.37 10.16
CA LYS A 66 14.75 3.46 9.55
C LYS A 66 13.40 3.48 10.28
N ALA A 67 13.40 3.73 11.59
CA ALA A 67 12.20 3.73 12.40
C ALA A 67 11.38 5.02 12.16
N SER A 68 12.03 6.18 11.98
CA SER A 68 11.36 7.43 11.60
C SER A 68 10.81 7.35 10.18
N ALA A 69 11.55 6.75 9.23
CA ALA A 69 11.04 6.52 7.88
C ALA A 69 9.81 5.61 7.88
N ARG A 70 9.85 4.53 8.67
CA ARG A 70 8.70 3.66 8.85
C ARG A 70 7.51 4.40 9.46
N ARG A 71 7.72 5.13 10.57
CA ARG A 71 6.65 5.91 11.20
C ARG A 71 6.06 6.94 10.24
N PHE A 72 6.90 7.60 9.45
CA PHE A 72 6.45 8.59 8.47
C PHE A 72 5.52 7.98 7.40
N VAL A 73 5.83 6.77 6.92
CA VAL A 73 4.92 6.04 6.02
C VAL A 73 3.66 5.57 6.76
N ASP A 74 3.82 4.99 7.95
CA ASP A 74 2.72 4.41 8.73
C ASP A 74 1.69 5.45 9.20
N ILE A 75 2.04 6.75 9.30
CA ILE A 75 1.08 7.82 9.66
C ILE A 75 0.20 8.26 8.48
N MET A 76 0.54 7.92 7.23
CA MET A 76 -0.27 8.27 6.07
C MET A 76 -1.29 7.15 5.81
N PRO A 77 -2.60 7.39 5.98
CA PRO A 77 -3.60 6.33 5.84
C PRO A 77 -3.58 5.65 4.47
N SER A 78 -3.35 6.42 3.40
CA SER A 78 -3.22 5.90 2.04
C SER A 78 -1.98 5.03 1.86
N ALA A 79 -0.87 5.40 2.50
CA ALA A 79 0.35 4.63 2.44
C ALA A 79 0.25 3.33 3.25
N ASP A 80 -0.40 3.33 4.42
CA ASP A 80 -0.64 2.10 5.19
C ASP A 80 -1.42 1.09 4.35
N VAL A 81 -2.51 1.53 3.69
CA VAL A 81 -3.30 0.67 2.80
C VAL A 81 -2.47 0.12 1.65
N HIS A 82 -1.73 0.99 0.94
CA HIS A 82 -0.87 0.59 -0.17
C HIS A 82 0.17 -0.45 0.28
N VAL A 83 0.87 -0.17 1.37
CA VAL A 83 1.93 -1.01 1.90
C VAL A 83 1.37 -2.37 2.34
N GLU A 84 0.22 -2.43 2.99
CA GLU A 84 -0.39 -3.70 3.43
C GLU A 84 -0.83 -4.57 2.23
N LEU A 85 -1.45 -3.98 1.20
CA LEU A 85 -1.85 -4.71 0.00
C LEU A 85 -0.63 -5.23 -0.77
N THR A 86 0.37 -4.39 -1.00
CA THR A 86 1.61 -4.76 -1.69
C THR A 86 2.43 -5.76 -0.87
N TYR A 87 2.46 -5.63 0.45
CA TYR A 87 3.08 -6.60 1.36
C TYR A 87 2.42 -7.97 1.26
N ALA A 88 1.08 -8.02 1.27
CA ALA A 88 0.35 -9.29 1.16
C ALA A 88 0.56 -9.95 -0.21
N ALA A 89 0.56 -9.16 -1.29
CA ALA A 89 0.88 -9.63 -2.63
C ALA A 89 2.29 -10.24 -2.71
N HIS A 90 3.30 -9.54 -2.22
CA HIS A 90 4.68 -10.06 -2.19
C HIS A 90 4.86 -11.22 -1.22
N ARG A 91 4.06 -11.33 -0.16
CA ARG A 91 4.12 -12.48 0.76
C ARG A 91 3.68 -13.77 0.07
N ASN A 92 2.74 -13.69 -0.88
CA ASN A 92 2.35 -14.82 -1.71
C ASN A 92 3.38 -15.06 -2.82
N ARG A 93 4.13 -16.17 -2.74
CA ARG A 93 5.17 -16.50 -3.72
C ARG A 93 4.62 -16.83 -5.11
N ASP A 94 3.37 -17.27 -5.18
CA ASP A 94 2.73 -17.67 -6.43
C ASP A 94 2.05 -16.48 -7.12
N LYS A 95 2.11 -15.27 -6.53
CA LYS A 95 1.50 -14.07 -7.10
C LYS A 95 2.31 -13.58 -8.30
N SER A 96 1.66 -13.52 -9.46
CA SER A 96 2.13 -12.75 -10.62
C SER A 96 1.57 -11.33 -10.56
N TRP A 97 2.44 -10.35 -10.80
CA TRP A 97 2.07 -8.93 -10.87
C TRP A 97 1.58 -8.57 -12.26
N GLU A 98 0.37 -8.05 -12.32
CA GLU A 98 -0.28 -7.51 -13.53
C GLU A 98 -0.51 -6.00 -13.38
N SER A 99 -0.62 -5.29 -14.51
CA SER A 99 -0.98 -3.87 -14.52
C SER A 99 -2.25 -3.55 -13.70
N ASN A 100 -3.24 -4.46 -13.71
CA ASN A 100 -4.49 -4.26 -13.00
C ASN A 100 -4.31 -4.26 -11.48
N ASP A 101 -3.36 -5.05 -10.96
CA ASP A 101 -3.06 -5.06 -9.52
C ASP A 101 -2.65 -3.67 -9.04
N ILE A 102 -1.89 -2.93 -9.86
CA ILE A 102 -1.46 -1.57 -9.53
C ILE A 102 -2.66 -0.62 -9.43
N PHE A 103 -3.58 -0.69 -10.38
CA PHE A 103 -4.79 0.14 -10.35
C PHE A 103 -5.68 -0.19 -9.15
N ASP A 104 -5.87 -1.47 -8.85
CA ASP A 104 -6.68 -1.90 -7.71
C ASP A 104 -6.07 -1.44 -6.38
N ILE A 105 -4.74 -1.55 -6.23
CA ILE A 105 -4.02 -1.07 -5.05
C ILE A 105 -4.13 0.44 -4.92
N ASP A 106 -3.89 1.21 -5.98
CA ASP A 106 -3.97 2.68 -5.94
C ASP A 106 -5.39 3.14 -5.63
N ALA A 107 -6.41 2.52 -6.24
CA ALA A 107 -7.81 2.85 -5.99
C ALA A 107 -8.21 2.56 -4.54
N LEU A 108 -7.76 1.43 -3.97
CA LEU A 108 -8.00 1.08 -2.57
C LEU A 108 -7.24 1.98 -1.62
N SER A 109 -6.03 2.41 -1.97
CA SER A 109 -5.21 3.32 -1.16
C SER A 109 -5.86 4.68 -0.96
N ILE A 110 -6.78 5.08 -1.82
CA ILE A 110 -7.55 6.32 -1.67
C ILE A 110 -8.94 6.03 -1.10
N SER A 111 -9.64 5.00 -1.59
CA SER A 111 -11.02 4.74 -1.16
C SER A 111 -11.12 4.23 0.26
N VAL A 112 -10.24 3.31 0.68
CA VAL A 112 -10.30 2.73 2.03
C VAL A 112 -10.11 3.76 3.14
N PRO A 113 -9.18 4.73 3.09
CA PRO A 113 -9.03 5.69 4.18
C PRO A 113 -10.01 6.88 4.13
N TYR A 114 -10.65 7.15 2.98
CA TYR A 114 -11.42 8.37 2.77
C TYR A 114 -12.91 8.16 2.46
N CYS A 115 -13.38 6.92 2.37
CA CYS A 115 -14.79 6.60 2.24
C CYS A 115 -15.32 5.90 3.50
N ASP A 116 -16.58 6.11 3.85
CA ASP A 116 -17.24 5.38 4.96
C ASP A 116 -17.40 3.89 4.62
N VAL A 117 -17.62 3.59 3.33
CA VAL A 117 -17.88 2.24 2.83
C VAL A 117 -17.17 1.99 1.50
N VAL A 118 -16.51 0.84 1.38
CA VAL A 118 -15.84 0.38 0.15
C VAL A 118 -16.25 -1.06 -0.17
N VAL A 119 -16.65 -1.31 -1.42
CA VAL A 119 -16.87 -2.67 -1.93
C VAL A 119 -15.71 -3.02 -2.86
N THR A 120 -15.03 -4.13 -2.59
CA THR A 120 -13.87 -4.57 -3.36
C THR A 120 -13.91 -6.09 -3.56
N GLU A 121 -12.93 -6.62 -4.29
CA GLU A 121 -12.80 -8.04 -4.52
C GLU A 121 -12.41 -8.80 -3.22
N ARG A 122 -12.66 -10.11 -3.20
CA ARG A 122 -12.58 -10.94 -1.97
C ARG A 122 -11.19 -10.97 -1.35
N HIS A 123 -10.14 -11.04 -2.16
CA HIS A 123 -8.76 -11.12 -1.72
C HIS A 123 -8.32 -9.83 -1.02
N ALA A 124 -8.52 -8.66 -1.63
CA ALA A 124 -8.24 -7.36 -1.06
C ALA A 124 -9.05 -7.13 0.22
N CYS A 125 -10.35 -7.46 0.21
CA CYS A 125 -11.19 -7.41 1.40
C CYS A 125 -10.62 -8.27 2.54
N HIS A 126 -10.18 -9.51 2.23
CA HIS A 126 -9.56 -10.40 3.20
C HIS A 126 -8.23 -9.83 3.75
N VAL A 127 -7.36 -9.32 2.87
CA VAL A 127 -6.08 -8.71 3.25
C VAL A 127 -6.31 -7.52 4.19
N LEU A 128 -7.17 -6.58 3.79
CA LEU A 128 -7.46 -5.37 4.56
C LEU A 128 -8.05 -5.70 5.94
N ARG A 129 -9.02 -6.62 5.99
CA ARG A 129 -9.62 -7.07 7.27
C ARG A 129 -8.59 -7.76 8.17
N THR A 130 -7.72 -8.60 7.59
CA THR A 130 -6.66 -9.29 8.34
C THR A 130 -5.63 -8.31 8.91
N ALA A 131 -5.24 -7.30 8.14
CA ALA A 131 -4.37 -6.21 8.56
C ALA A 131 -5.06 -5.21 9.51
N ARG A 132 -6.38 -5.37 9.73
CA ARG A 132 -7.24 -4.48 10.52
C ARG A 132 -7.25 -3.03 10.05
N VAL A 133 -6.86 -2.77 8.79
CA VAL A 133 -6.82 -1.42 8.21
C VAL A 133 -8.19 -0.73 8.28
N PRO A 134 -9.32 -1.37 7.89
CA PRO A 134 -10.63 -0.74 7.92
C PRO A 134 -11.01 -0.22 9.32
N ALA A 135 -10.72 -1.01 10.36
CA ALA A 135 -10.99 -0.62 11.74
C ALA A 135 -10.11 0.54 12.25
N LYS A 136 -8.89 0.71 11.70
CA LYS A 136 -8.01 1.85 12.04
C LYS A 136 -8.52 3.16 11.44
N VAL A 137 -9.04 3.12 10.22
CA VAL A 137 -9.46 4.31 9.45
C VAL A 137 -10.95 4.62 9.57
N GLY A 138 -11.74 3.72 10.15
CA GLY A 138 -13.18 3.91 10.37
C GLY A 138 -14.03 3.60 9.13
N THR A 139 -13.58 2.68 8.29
CA THR A 139 -14.25 2.33 7.02
C THR A 139 -14.79 0.91 7.07
N GLU A 140 -15.97 0.71 6.51
CA GLU A 140 -16.55 -0.62 6.30
C GLU A 140 -16.14 -1.15 4.91
N VAL A 141 -15.54 -2.35 4.87
CA VAL A 141 -15.10 -2.97 3.61
C VAL A 141 -15.86 -4.27 3.38
N PHE A 142 -16.48 -4.42 2.21
CA PHE A 142 -17.27 -5.59 1.82
C PHE A 142 -16.71 -6.27 0.58
N ALA A 143 -16.87 -7.59 0.50
CA ALA A 143 -16.43 -8.37 -0.65
C ALA A 143 -17.52 -8.52 -1.73
N THR A 144 -18.77 -8.16 -1.42
CA THR A 144 -19.92 -8.30 -2.31
C THR A 144 -20.94 -7.19 -2.08
N LEU A 145 -21.74 -6.90 -3.10
CA LEU A 145 -22.88 -5.98 -2.96
C LEU A 145 -23.96 -6.53 -2.01
N GLY A 146 -24.11 -7.85 -1.90
CA GLY A 146 -25.07 -8.46 -0.98
C GLY A 146 -24.74 -8.20 0.50
N GLU A 147 -23.45 -8.21 0.86
CA GLU A 147 -22.98 -7.80 2.19
C GLU A 147 -23.32 -6.33 2.46
N LEU A 148 -23.08 -5.45 1.48
CA LEU A 148 -23.42 -4.03 1.58
C LEU A 148 -24.92 -3.81 1.81
N VAL A 149 -25.77 -4.44 1.00
CA VAL A 149 -27.23 -4.32 1.14
C VAL A 149 -27.69 -4.81 2.51
N THR A 150 -27.10 -5.90 2.99
CA THR A 150 -27.38 -6.43 4.33
C THR A 150 -26.97 -5.47 5.44
N TRP A 151 -25.83 -4.79 5.28
CA TRP A 151 -25.34 -3.79 6.23
C TRP A 151 -26.23 -2.54 6.24
N LEU A 152 -26.62 -2.04 5.06
CA LEU A 152 -27.53 -0.88 4.93
C LEU A 152 -28.90 -1.14 5.57
N GLY A 153 -29.42 -2.36 5.49
CA GLY A 153 -30.69 -2.73 6.10
C GLY A 153 -30.66 -2.87 7.64
N ARG A 154 -29.49 -2.72 8.28
CA ARG A 154 -29.31 -2.78 9.74
C ARG A 154 -29.04 -1.42 10.39
N GLN A 155 -28.86 -0.37 9.58
CA GLN A 155 -28.76 1.02 10.02
C GLN A 155 -30.16 1.57 10.29
#